data_AF-A0AA88Q099-F1
#
_entry.id   AF-A0AA88Q099-F1
#
_cell.length_a   1.000
_cell.length_b   1.000
_cell.length_c   1.000
_cell.angle_alpha   90.00
_cell.angle_beta   90.00
_cell.angle_gamma   90.00
#
_symmetry.space_group_name_H-M   'P 1'
#
loop_
_entity.id
_entity.type
_entity.pdbx_description
1 polymer ?
#
loop_
_entity_poly.entity_id
_entity_poly.type
_entity_poly.pdbx_seq_one_letter_code
_entity_poly.pdbx_strand_id
1 'polypeptide(L)'
;MESLYTFLMLFVVVCKSNALIRPSNGLRECRMNSSLTALEVLPGGGWDNLRNLDVGRVMNLSYSQCQTTEDGIYLIPDEVFVIPRKTSGMETHSETIMSWLEQKSSTSKSINADVSFPSVLNGKFSEENTRMKTHQVRENSVTTRVQVRNHLYTVNAYPDFTLDSRFAQQIGEIADAVENNQTRLATYLSEKLILDYGTHVITSVDAGAILVQEDYIKSCRNGNPLASYQYRCPPQYSQHLAAISDGCQSNALIRPSNGLRECRMNSSLTALEVLPGGGWDNLRNIDVGRVMNLSYSQCQTTEDGIYLIPDEVFVIPRKTSGMETHSETIMSWLEQKSSTSGSINADISFPPVLNGKFSEENTRMKTHQVRTNSVTTRVQVRNHLYTVNAYPDFTLDSRFAQQIVEIADAVENNQTRQATYLSEKLILDYGTHVITSIDAGAILVQEDYIKSCQSGNPLARDQYRCPPQYSQHLAAISDGCQVLYCVQSGEFTGGQLKPIHLPPFTKPPLVNMMATNTVAVMTEGDRALDEGWRNEKMETSKAW
;
A
#
# COMPACT_ATOMS: atom_id res chain seq x y z
N MET A 1 61.87 13.88 21.39
CA MET A 1 62.52 13.89 20.05
C MET A 1 62.74 12.43 19.70
N GLU A 2 62.20 11.78 18.69
CA GLU A 2 61.36 12.00 17.51
C GLU A 2 61.19 10.56 16.94
N SER A 3 60.27 10.17 16.08
CA SER A 3 58.97 10.69 15.65
C SER A 3 58.18 9.48 15.13
N LEU A 4 56.87 9.42 15.34
CA LEU A 4 56.04 8.39 14.70
C LEU A 4 56.03 8.61 13.18
N TYR A 5 56.31 7.57 12.40
CA TYR A 5 55.96 7.51 10.98
C TYR A 5 54.89 6.44 10.75
N THR A 6 53.64 6.85 10.85
CA THR A 6 52.48 6.08 10.39
C THR A 6 52.37 6.19 8.87
N PHE A 7 52.51 5.07 8.17
CA PHE A 7 52.31 5.01 6.71
C PHE A 7 50.82 5.09 6.37
N LEU A 8 50.34 6.27 5.98
CA LEU A 8 48.98 6.46 5.48
C LEU A 8 48.91 6.08 4.00
N MET A 9 48.54 4.84 3.70
CA MET A 9 48.29 4.40 2.31
C MET A 9 47.00 5.06 1.79
N LEU A 10 47.13 6.11 0.97
CA LEU A 10 46.02 6.64 0.18
C LEU A 10 45.60 5.60 -0.86
N PHE A 11 44.48 4.91 -0.60
CA PHE A 11 43.70 4.30 -1.67
C PHE A 11 43.06 5.40 -2.50
N VAL A 12 43.74 5.83 -3.56
CA VAL A 12 43.13 6.62 -4.63
C VAL A 12 42.16 5.69 -5.35
N VAL A 13 40.90 5.70 -4.93
CA VAL A 13 39.80 5.16 -5.73
C VAL A 13 39.73 6.03 -6.99
N VAL A 14 40.38 5.55 -8.05
CA VAL A 14 40.17 6.09 -9.40
C VAL A 14 38.74 5.72 -9.79
N CYS A 15 37.80 6.61 -9.48
CA CYS A 15 36.51 6.64 -10.16
C CYS A 15 36.81 6.85 -11.65
N LYS A 16 36.94 5.74 -12.38
CA LYS A 16 36.60 5.72 -13.80
C LYS A 16 35.14 6.08 -13.88
N SER A 17 34.86 7.37 -13.98
CA SER A 17 33.63 7.85 -14.59
C SER A 17 33.66 7.38 -16.04
N ASN A 18 33.21 6.14 -16.26
CA ASN A 18 32.67 5.70 -17.52
C ASN A 18 31.48 6.61 -17.78
N ALA A 19 31.75 7.75 -18.43
CA ALA A 19 30.71 8.53 -19.04
C ALA A 19 29.98 7.57 -19.97
N LEU A 20 28.72 7.28 -19.65
CA LEU A 20 27.83 6.57 -20.55
C LEU A 20 27.71 7.44 -21.80
N ILE A 21 28.53 7.14 -22.80
CA ILE A 21 28.42 7.69 -24.14
C ILE A 21 27.09 7.14 -24.66
N ARG A 22 26.00 7.89 -24.42
CA ARG A 22 24.73 7.61 -25.09
C ARG A 22 25.02 7.70 -26.60
N PRO A 23 24.73 6.65 -27.38
CA PRO A 23 24.86 6.74 -28.83
C PRO A 23 24.09 7.96 -29.34
N SER A 24 24.73 8.79 -30.17
CA SER A 24 24.01 9.86 -30.89
C SER A 24 23.02 9.19 -31.83
N ASN A 25 21.75 9.52 -31.74
CA ASN A 25 20.74 9.04 -32.68
C ASN A 25 20.65 9.89 -33.96
N GLY A 26 21.70 10.67 -34.29
CA GLY A 26 21.77 11.54 -35.47
C GLY A 26 21.02 12.88 -35.35
N LEU A 27 20.03 13.02 -34.47
CA LEU A 27 19.15 14.19 -34.45
C LEU A 27 19.88 15.53 -34.27
N ARG A 28 20.98 15.55 -33.50
CA ARG A 28 21.79 16.77 -33.32
C ARG A 28 22.47 17.21 -34.61
N GLU A 29 22.90 16.27 -35.44
CA GLU A 29 23.57 16.52 -36.72
C GLU A 29 22.57 17.07 -37.74
N CYS A 30 21.36 16.51 -37.83
CA CYS A 30 20.27 17.05 -38.65
C CYS A 30 19.87 18.49 -38.25
N ARG A 31 19.92 18.81 -36.96
CA ARG A 31 19.62 20.17 -36.45
C ARG A 31 20.77 21.18 -36.66
N MET A 32 21.99 20.73 -36.98
CA MET A 32 23.04 21.66 -37.42
C MET A 32 22.79 22.14 -38.86
N ASN A 33 22.18 21.29 -39.70
CA ASN A 33 21.95 21.56 -41.12
C ASN A 33 20.52 22.08 -41.43
N SER A 34 19.62 22.11 -40.44
CA SER A 34 18.24 22.60 -40.60
C SER A 34 17.75 23.31 -39.34
N SER A 35 16.94 24.36 -39.52
CA SER A 35 16.26 25.07 -38.42
C SER A 35 14.97 24.38 -37.97
N LEU A 36 14.71 23.15 -38.41
CA LEU A 36 13.48 22.43 -38.15
C LEU A 36 13.49 21.79 -36.75
N THR A 37 12.32 21.76 -36.10
CA THR A 37 12.12 21.02 -34.86
C THR A 37 11.84 19.55 -35.16
N ALA A 38 12.25 18.65 -34.27
CA ALA A 38 11.81 17.25 -34.35
C ALA A 38 10.33 17.17 -33.96
N LEU A 39 9.59 16.26 -34.61
CA LEU A 39 8.24 15.92 -34.17
C LEU A 39 8.34 15.22 -32.81
N GLU A 40 7.65 15.75 -31.79
CA GLU A 40 7.73 15.24 -30.41
C GLU A 40 6.80 14.05 -30.16
N VAL A 41 5.69 13.97 -30.90
CA VAL A 41 4.70 12.89 -30.80
C VAL A 41 5.11 11.76 -31.73
N LEU A 42 5.67 10.69 -31.16
CA LEU A 42 6.25 9.57 -31.90
C LEU A 42 5.76 8.21 -31.36
N PRO A 43 5.49 7.22 -32.23
CA PRO A 43 5.22 5.84 -31.82
C PRO A 43 6.53 5.15 -31.35
N GLY A 44 6.41 3.89 -30.91
CA GLY A 44 7.52 3.06 -30.47
C GLY A 44 7.78 3.09 -28.96
N GLY A 45 6.99 3.85 -28.20
CA GLY A 45 6.91 3.75 -26.74
C GLY A 45 6.19 2.48 -26.28
N GLY A 46 6.52 2.01 -25.09
CA GLY A 46 5.69 1.04 -24.38
C GLY A 46 4.54 1.75 -23.68
N TRP A 47 3.48 1.00 -23.33
CA TRP A 47 2.23 1.57 -22.82
C TRP A 47 1.61 0.71 -21.71
N ASP A 48 1.29 1.35 -20.58
CA ASP A 48 0.49 0.77 -19.53
C ASP A 48 -0.99 1.02 -19.81
N ASN A 49 -1.66 -0.01 -20.34
CA ASN A 49 -3.06 0.06 -20.74
C ASN A 49 -4.06 0.00 -19.57
N LEU A 50 -3.60 -0.08 -18.31
CA LEU A 50 -4.46 0.04 -17.13
C LEU A 50 -4.48 1.47 -16.60
N ARG A 51 -3.32 2.14 -16.60
CA ARG A 51 -3.12 3.52 -16.15
C ARG A 51 -3.28 4.58 -17.25
N ASN A 52 -3.24 4.18 -18.53
CA ASN A 52 -3.07 5.07 -19.69
C ASN A 52 -1.79 5.92 -19.59
N LEU A 53 -0.63 5.28 -19.47
CA LEU A 53 0.66 5.96 -19.34
C LEU A 53 1.71 5.38 -20.30
N ASP A 54 2.48 6.27 -20.94
CA ASP A 54 3.69 5.92 -21.67
C ASP A 54 4.78 5.42 -20.71
N VAL A 55 5.39 4.27 -21.05
CA VAL A 55 6.38 3.58 -20.22
C VAL A 55 7.47 2.96 -21.10
N GLY A 56 8.71 3.40 -20.92
CA GLY A 56 9.85 2.87 -21.67
C GLY A 56 9.82 3.17 -23.18
N ARG A 57 10.89 2.75 -23.86
CA ARG A 57 11.03 2.84 -25.32
C ARG A 57 11.34 1.45 -25.86
N VAL A 58 10.45 0.91 -26.68
CA VAL A 58 10.56 -0.43 -27.26
C VAL A 58 11.21 -0.37 -28.64
N MET A 59 10.90 0.66 -29.43
CA MET A 59 11.45 0.89 -30.76
C MET A 59 12.72 1.74 -30.72
N ASN A 60 13.74 1.33 -31.46
CA ASN A 60 14.89 2.17 -31.76
C ASN A 60 14.47 3.28 -32.76
N LEU A 61 14.91 4.52 -32.51
CA LEU A 61 14.58 5.68 -33.35
C LEU A 61 15.86 6.42 -33.74
N SER A 62 16.23 6.35 -35.01
CA SER A 62 17.38 7.03 -35.59
C SER A 62 16.94 8.19 -36.49
N TYR A 63 17.84 9.16 -36.67
CA TYR A 63 17.68 10.30 -37.58
C TYR A 63 18.93 10.36 -38.48
N SER A 64 19.32 9.22 -39.07
CA SER A 64 20.52 9.12 -39.90
C SER A 64 20.31 9.73 -41.29
N GLN A 65 19.07 9.71 -41.79
CA GLN A 65 18.70 10.25 -43.10
C GLN A 65 18.15 11.68 -43.04
N CYS A 66 17.97 12.24 -41.82
CA CYS A 66 17.39 13.56 -41.56
C CYS A 66 16.05 13.77 -42.28
N GLN A 67 15.19 12.75 -42.28
CA GLN A 67 13.88 12.82 -42.92
C GLN A 67 13.01 13.94 -42.34
N THR A 68 12.12 14.48 -43.17
CA THR A 68 11.12 15.48 -42.77
C THR A 68 9.70 15.02 -43.10
N THR A 69 8.71 15.62 -42.45
CA THR A 69 7.32 15.54 -42.90
C THR A 69 7.15 16.06 -44.35
N GLU A 70 6.12 15.60 -45.07
CA GLU A 70 5.85 16.01 -46.46
C GLU A 70 5.67 17.53 -46.64
N ASP A 71 5.19 18.20 -45.59
CA ASP A 71 5.02 19.66 -45.53
C ASP A 71 6.30 20.42 -45.13
N GLY A 72 7.39 19.71 -44.82
CA GLY A 72 8.69 20.27 -44.48
C GLY A 72 8.76 20.96 -43.11
N ILE A 73 7.77 20.76 -42.23
CA ILE A 73 7.69 21.47 -40.94
C ILE A 73 8.51 20.80 -39.84
N TYR A 74 8.56 19.46 -39.80
CA TYR A 74 9.23 18.71 -38.72
C TYR A 74 10.25 17.71 -39.26
N LEU A 75 11.34 17.49 -38.50
CA LEU A 75 12.21 16.33 -38.63
C LEU A 75 11.53 15.10 -38.02
N ILE A 76 11.62 13.95 -38.69
CA ILE A 76 11.06 12.67 -38.25
C ILE A 76 12.15 11.59 -38.21
N PRO A 77 12.04 10.59 -37.32
CA PRO A 77 12.90 9.41 -37.35
C PRO A 77 12.81 8.63 -38.67
N ASP A 78 13.87 7.88 -38.99
CA ASP A 78 13.96 7.07 -40.19
C ASP A 78 12.99 5.86 -40.17
N GLU A 79 12.58 5.42 -38.96
CA GLU A 79 11.70 4.26 -38.72
C GLU A 79 10.19 4.62 -38.63
N VAL A 80 9.79 5.86 -38.94
CA VAL A 80 8.38 6.29 -38.91
C VAL A 80 7.95 7.01 -40.18
N PHE A 81 6.64 6.97 -40.48
CA PHE A 81 6.04 7.77 -41.55
C PHE A 81 4.84 8.58 -41.03
N VAL A 82 4.65 9.77 -41.60
CA VAL A 82 3.65 10.74 -41.17
C VAL A 82 2.61 10.97 -42.25
N ILE A 83 1.34 10.86 -41.90
CA ILE A 83 0.20 11.17 -42.77
C ILE A 83 -0.42 12.51 -42.32
N PRO A 84 -0.26 13.60 -43.09
CA PRO A 84 -0.86 14.91 -42.78
C PRO A 84 -2.37 14.91 -43.08
N ARG A 85 -3.19 15.34 -42.10
CA ARG A 85 -4.65 15.41 -42.27
C ARG A 85 -5.06 16.76 -42.88
N LYS A 86 -5.32 16.76 -44.19
CA LYS A 86 -5.48 17.96 -45.04
C LYS A 86 -6.69 18.86 -44.78
N THR A 87 -7.52 18.58 -43.76
CA THR A 87 -8.70 19.38 -43.41
C THR A 87 -8.67 19.72 -41.92
N SER A 88 -8.54 21.00 -41.60
CA SER A 88 -8.65 21.56 -40.23
C SER A 88 -10.11 21.59 -39.75
N GLY A 89 -10.80 20.45 -39.85
CA GLY A 89 -12.15 20.27 -39.35
C GLY A 89 -12.11 20.12 -37.84
N MET A 90 -12.52 21.16 -37.13
CA MET A 90 -12.63 21.15 -35.67
C MET A 90 -13.75 20.18 -35.24
N GLU A 91 -13.38 18.96 -34.85
CA GLU A 91 -14.33 17.92 -34.46
C GLU A 91 -14.87 18.22 -33.05
N THR A 92 -16.08 18.78 -32.99
CA THR A 92 -16.81 19.02 -31.74
C THR A 92 -17.71 17.84 -31.42
N HIS A 93 -17.57 17.27 -30.22
CA HIS A 93 -18.35 16.12 -29.75
C HIS A 93 -18.82 16.35 -28.31
N SER A 94 -20.10 16.11 -28.05
CA SER A 94 -20.69 16.13 -26.72
C SER A 94 -21.28 14.77 -26.36
N GLU A 95 -20.96 14.27 -25.16
CA GLU A 95 -21.47 13.01 -24.63
C GLU A 95 -21.89 13.15 -23.16
N THR A 96 -22.91 12.37 -22.76
CA THR A 96 -23.32 12.21 -21.36
C THR A 96 -22.96 10.80 -20.92
N ILE A 97 -22.06 10.68 -19.94
CA ILE A 97 -21.56 9.43 -19.41
C ILE A 97 -22.32 9.14 -18.12
N MET A 98 -23.28 8.22 -18.20
CA MET A 98 -24.16 7.84 -17.08
C MET A 98 -23.44 6.99 -16.04
N SER A 99 -22.34 6.33 -16.42
CA SER A 99 -21.56 5.45 -15.55
C SER A 99 -20.07 5.48 -15.92
N TRP A 100 -19.20 5.65 -14.92
CA TRP A 100 -17.74 5.54 -15.06
C TRP A 100 -17.28 4.18 -15.62
N LEU A 101 -18.11 3.12 -15.54
CA LEU A 101 -17.83 1.85 -16.22
C LEU A 101 -17.82 2.00 -17.75
N GLU A 102 -18.67 2.88 -18.29
CA GLU A 102 -18.85 3.12 -19.73
C GLU A 102 -17.89 4.20 -20.28
N GLN A 103 -17.15 4.89 -19.40
CA GLN A 103 -16.20 5.94 -19.77
C GLN A 103 -15.17 5.41 -20.78
N LYS A 104 -15.05 6.16 -21.88
CA LYS A 104 -14.03 6.01 -22.91
C LYS A 104 -13.01 7.13 -22.72
N SER A 105 -11.72 6.79 -22.72
CA SER A 105 -10.67 7.80 -22.57
C SER A 105 -10.68 8.79 -23.72
N SER A 106 -10.38 10.05 -23.42
CA SER A 106 -10.27 11.11 -24.42
C SER A 106 -9.03 10.90 -25.33
N THR A 107 -7.87 10.61 -24.75
CA THR A 107 -6.59 10.44 -25.45
C THR A 107 -6.35 9.01 -25.93
N SER A 108 -6.78 8.02 -25.15
CA SER A 108 -6.35 6.62 -25.30
C SER A 108 -7.48 5.68 -25.72
N LYS A 109 -8.45 6.19 -26.50
CA LYS A 109 -9.69 5.49 -26.84
C LYS A 109 -9.47 4.20 -27.64
N SER A 110 -8.58 4.22 -28.62
CA SER A 110 -8.31 3.10 -29.53
C SER A 110 -7.64 1.93 -28.80
N ILE A 111 -6.50 2.19 -28.14
CA ILE A 111 -5.72 1.19 -27.41
C ILE A 111 -6.49 0.57 -26.22
N ASN A 112 -7.40 1.32 -25.58
CA ASN A 112 -8.28 0.77 -24.55
C ASN A 112 -9.43 -0.09 -25.09
N ALA A 113 -9.83 0.12 -26.36
CA ALA A 113 -10.87 -0.67 -27.01
C ALA A 113 -10.33 -1.93 -27.71
N ASP A 114 -9.01 -2.12 -27.72
CA ASP A 114 -8.34 -3.27 -28.32
C ASP A 114 -8.59 -4.57 -27.51
N VAL A 115 -8.39 -5.71 -28.16
CA VAL A 115 -8.73 -7.03 -27.63
C VAL A 115 -7.68 -7.49 -26.62
N SER A 116 -7.83 -7.07 -25.37
CA SER A 116 -7.05 -7.57 -24.23
C SER A 116 -7.87 -8.51 -23.32
N PHE A 117 -7.18 -9.33 -22.53
CA PHE A 117 -7.79 -10.19 -21.52
C PHE A 117 -7.36 -9.72 -20.11
N PRO A 118 -8.24 -9.11 -19.28
CA PRO A 118 -9.65 -8.76 -19.52
C PRO A 118 -9.85 -7.29 -19.93
N SER A 119 -10.37 -7.05 -21.13
CA SER A 119 -10.59 -5.71 -21.72
C SER A 119 -11.44 -4.73 -20.88
N VAL A 120 -12.28 -5.22 -19.98
CA VAL A 120 -13.09 -4.41 -19.06
C VAL A 120 -12.24 -3.56 -18.10
N LEU A 121 -10.96 -3.92 -17.89
CA LEU A 121 -10.04 -3.21 -17.00
C LEU A 121 -9.21 -2.11 -17.68
N ASN A 122 -9.19 -2.07 -19.02
CA ASN A 122 -8.39 -1.11 -19.79
C ASN A 122 -8.75 0.34 -19.40
N GLY A 123 -7.74 1.15 -19.09
CA GLY A 123 -7.85 2.54 -18.68
C GLY A 123 -8.53 2.78 -17.33
N LYS A 124 -8.97 1.75 -16.59
CA LYS A 124 -9.78 1.94 -15.36
C LYS A 124 -8.98 2.41 -14.15
N PHE A 125 -7.64 2.39 -14.21
CA PHE A 125 -6.75 3.01 -13.22
C PHE A 125 -6.16 4.35 -13.69
N SER A 126 -6.59 4.88 -14.83
CA SER A 126 -6.20 6.22 -15.29
C SER A 126 -6.74 7.34 -14.40
N GLU A 127 -6.05 8.47 -14.38
CA GLU A 127 -6.49 9.69 -13.67
C GLU A 127 -7.90 10.12 -14.15
N GLU A 128 -8.14 10.10 -15.47
CA GLU A 128 -9.43 10.41 -16.10
C GLU A 128 -10.58 9.57 -15.51
N ASN A 129 -10.42 8.25 -15.44
CA ASN A 129 -11.46 7.35 -14.92
C ASN A 129 -11.61 7.43 -13.39
N THR A 130 -10.49 7.51 -12.64
CA THR A 130 -10.53 7.61 -11.17
C THR A 130 -11.16 8.92 -10.69
N ARG A 131 -10.88 10.05 -11.36
CA ARG A 131 -11.55 11.34 -11.13
C ARG A 131 -13.04 11.24 -11.40
N MET A 132 -13.43 10.73 -12.57
CA MET A 132 -14.85 10.58 -12.93
C MET A 132 -15.60 9.69 -11.93
N LYS A 133 -15.08 8.51 -11.61
CA LYS A 133 -15.63 7.59 -10.61
C LYS A 133 -15.80 8.28 -9.25
N THR A 134 -14.83 9.08 -8.83
CA THR A 134 -14.86 9.78 -7.54
C THR A 134 -16.02 10.79 -7.49
N HIS A 135 -16.18 11.64 -8.50
CA HIS A 135 -17.28 12.62 -8.54
C HIS A 135 -18.65 11.95 -8.72
N GLN A 136 -18.78 10.96 -9.61
CA GLN A 136 -20.05 10.25 -9.82
C GLN A 136 -20.54 9.55 -8.55
N VAL A 137 -19.64 8.86 -7.83
CA VAL A 137 -19.99 8.11 -6.61
C VAL A 137 -20.17 9.02 -5.39
N ARG A 138 -19.28 9.99 -5.16
CA ARG A 138 -19.36 10.84 -3.94
C ARG A 138 -20.47 11.89 -4.03
N GLU A 139 -20.73 12.44 -5.22
CA GLU A 139 -21.68 13.55 -5.39
C GLU A 139 -23.01 13.10 -5.98
N ASN A 140 -23.17 11.79 -6.24
CA ASN A 140 -24.30 11.19 -6.95
C ASN A 140 -24.59 11.95 -8.26
N SER A 141 -23.55 12.05 -9.11
CA SER A 141 -23.56 12.84 -10.35
C SER A 141 -23.44 11.97 -11.60
N VAL A 142 -23.90 12.51 -12.73
CA VAL A 142 -23.55 12.05 -14.09
C VAL A 142 -22.53 13.02 -14.68
N THR A 143 -21.71 12.57 -15.64
CA THR A 143 -20.70 13.42 -16.25
C THR A 143 -21.12 13.84 -17.65
N THR A 144 -21.12 15.12 -17.94
CA THR A 144 -21.25 15.64 -19.30
C THR A 144 -19.89 16.11 -19.79
N ARG A 145 -19.48 15.64 -20.97
CA ARG A 145 -18.22 15.99 -21.60
C ARG A 145 -18.49 16.70 -22.92
N VAL A 146 -17.84 17.84 -23.12
CA VAL A 146 -17.73 18.50 -24.43
C VAL A 146 -16.26 18.52 -24.80
N GLN A 147 -15.92 17.94 -25.96
CA GLN A 147 -14.57 17.92 -26.46
C GLN A 147 -14.49 18.54 -27.86
N VAL A 148 -13.41 19.27 -28.09
CA VAL A 148 -13.06 19.91 -29.35
C VAL A 148 -11.69 19.37 -29.75
N ARG A 149 -11.63 18.62 -30.84
CA ARG A 149 -10.42 17.97 -31.35
C ARG A 149 -9.94 18.64 -32.62
N ASN A 150 -8.63 18.89 -32.69
CA ASN A 150 -7.92 19.30 -33.88
C ASN A 150 -6.82 18.26 -34.17
N HIS A 151 -7.04 17.40 -35.16
CA HIS A 151 -6.09 16.36 -35.55
C HIS A 151 -5.21 16.82 -36.70
N LEU A 152 -3.88 16.81 -36.53
CA LEU A 152 -2.94 17.35 -37.50
C LEU A 152 -2.24 16.24 -38.31
N TYR A 153 -1.69 15.24 -37.62
CA TYR A 153 -0.86 14.20 -38.22
C TYR A 153 -1.10 12.83 -37.57
N THR A 154 -1.32 11.79 -38.36
CA THR A 154 -1.18 10.40 -37.86
C THR A 154 0.24 9.93 -38.13
N VAL A 155 0.99 9.57 -37.08
CA VAL A 155 2.37 9.10 -37.15
C VAL A 155 2.40 7.60 -36.90
N ASN A 156 2.96 6.84 -37.83
CA ASN A 156 2.99 5.38 -37.79
C ASN A 156 4.43 4.86 -37.79
N ALA A 157 4.68 3.76 -37.07
CA ALA A 157 5.92 3.00 -37.20
C ALA A 157 5.94 2.18 -38.50
N TYR A 158 7.10 2.02 -39.12
CA TYR A 158 7.29 1.02 -40.18
C TYR A 158 7.29 -0.41 -39.58
N PRO A 159 6.65 -1.42 -40.20
CA PRO A 159 6.51 -2.76 -39.60
C PRO A 159 7.81 -3.52 -39.32
N ASP A 160 8.92 -3.12 -39.95
CA ASP A 160 10.25 -3.71 -39.86
C ASP A 160 11.20 -2.95 -38.90
N PHE A 161 10.64 -2.18 -37.97
CA PHE A 161 11.40 -1.44 -36.97
C PHE A 161 12.30 -2.35 -36.11
N THR A 162 13.43 -1.80 -35.63
CA THR A 162 14.35 -2.50 -34.71
C THR A 162 14.06 -2.15 -33.26
N LEU A 163 14.37 -3.08 -32.33
CA LEU A 163 14.16 -2.88 -30.89
C LEU A 163 15.22 -1.95 -30.27
N ASP A 164 14.83 -1.12 -29.29
CA ASP A 164 15.76 -0.34 -28.46
C ASP A 164 16.72 -1.30 -27.75
N SER A 165 18.02 -1.01 -27.82
CA SER A 165 19.10 -1.81 -27.23
C SER A 165 18.86 -2.25 -25.78
N ARG A 166 18.19 -1.43 -24.96
CA ARG A 166 17.91 -1.75 -23.54
C ARG A 166 16.74 -2.72 -23.40
N PHE A 167 15.73 -2.58 -24.24
CA PHE A 167 14.60 -3.52 -24.28
C PHE A 167 15.08 -4.90 -24.76
N ALA A 168 15.90 -4.92 -25.82
CA ALA A 168 16.55 -6.14 -26.31
C ALA A 168 17.47 -6.78 -25.25
N GLN A 169 18.26 -5.98 -24.51
CA GLN A 169 19.09 -6.49 -23.41
C GLN A 169 18.24 -7.15 -22.31
N GLN A 170 17.16 -6.51 -21.86
CA GLN A 170 16.32 -7.05 -20.79
C GLN A 170 15.55 -8.32 -21.21
N ILE A 171 15.28 -8.48 -22.52
CA ILE A 171 14.80 -9.76 -23.07
C ILE A 171 15.92 -10.82 -23.06
N GLY A 172 17.16 -10.45 -23.39
CA GLY A 172 18.32 -11.33 -23.27
C GLY A 172 18.51 -11.86 -21.84
N GLU A 173 18.47 -10.98 -20.84
CA GLU A 173 18.56 -11.35 -19.41
C GLU A 173 17.45 -12.35 -18.98
N ILE A 174 16.26 -12.29 -19.60
CA ILE A 174 15.18 -13.26 -19.38
C ILE A 174 15.49 -14.59 -20.08
N ALA A 175 15.99 -14.56 -21.33
CA ALA A 175 16.39 -15.75 -22.07
C ALA A 175 17.50 -16.53 -21.34
N ASP A 176 18.57 -15.83 -20.92
CA ASP A 176 19.66 -16.40 -20.12
C ASP A 176 19.13 -17.09 -18.86
N ALA A 177 18.17 -16.45 -18.15
CA ALA A 177 17.56 -17.01 -16.95
C ALA A 177 16.70 -18.25 -17.24
N VAL A 178 16.05 -18.33 -18.40
CA VAL A 178 15.29 -19.53 -18.84
C VAL A 178 16.24 -20.66 -19.22
N GLU A 179 17.28 -20.39 -20.01
CA GLU A 179 18.27 -21.38 -20.47
C GLU A 179 19.06 -22.00 -19.31
N ASN A 180 19.37 -21.21 -18.28
CA ASN A 180 20.02 -21.67 -17.06
C ASN A 180 19.04 -22.30 -16.04
N ASN A 181 17.79 -22.58 -16.43
CA ASN A 181 16.73 -23.17 -15.60
C ASN A 181 16.41 -22.35 -14.32
N GLN A 182 16.67 -21.04 -14.34
CA GLN A 182 16.44 -20.12 -13.22
C GLN A 182 15.01 -19.57 -13.27
N THR A 183 14.02 -20.47 -13.28
CA THR A 183 12.59 -20.14 -13.48
C THR A 183 12.09 -18.97 -12.64
N ARG A 184 12.45 -18.91 -11.35
CA ARG A 184 12.08 -17.80 -10.45
C ARG A 184 12.74 -16.46 -10.82
N LEU A 185 13.97 -16.47 -11.35
CA LEU A 185 14.61 -15.25 -11.86
C LEU A 185 13.94 -14.80 -13.16
N ALA A 186 13.68 -15.73 -14.08
CA ALA A 186 12.97 -15.44 -15.33
C ALA A 186 11.58 -14.82 -15.09
N THR A 187 10.81 -15.33 -14.13
CA THR A 187 9.53 -14.71 -13.70
C THR A 187 9.73 -13.29 -13.19
N TYR A 188 10.67 -13.07 -12.26
CA TYR A 188 10.96 -11.75 -11.69
C TYR A 188 11.39 -10.72 -12.77
N LEU A 189 12.27 -11.12 -13.69
CA LEU A 189 12.74 -10.27 -14.79
C LEU A 189 11.61 -9.97 -15.79
N SER A 190 10.73 -10.93 -16.05
CA SER A 190 9.53 -10.74 -16.90
C SER A 190 8.53 -9.77 -16.27
N GLU A 191 8.28 -9.89 -14.97
CA GLU A 191 7.44 -8.92 -14.23
C GLU A 191 8.05 -7.51 -14.24
N LYS A 192 9.38 -7.41 -14.12
CA LYS A 192 10.12 -6.15 -14.23
C LYS A 192 10.05 -5.55 -15.65
N LEU A 193 10.13 -6.36 -16.71
CA LEU A 193 9.96 -5.90 -18.09
C LEU A 193 8.58 -5.22 -18.29
N ILE A 194 7.52 -5.78 -17.70
CA ILE A 194 6.17 -5.19 -17.73
C ILE A 194 6.10 -3.88 -16.92
N LEU A 195 6.85 -3.74 -15.82
CA LEU A 195 6.96 -2.46 -15.10
C LEU A 195 7.63 -1.37 -15.96
N ASP A 196 8.74 -1.73 -16.61
CA ASP A 196 9.63 -0.80 -17.31
C ASP A 196 9.07 -0.38 -18.69
N TYR A 197 8.32 -1.27 -19.36
CA TYR A 197 7.83 -1.11 -20.75
C TYR A 197 6.32 -1.32 -20.94
N GLY A 198 5.56 -1.59 -19.87
CA GLY A 198 4.11 -1.73 -19.92
C GLY A 198 3.62 -3.06 -20.50
N THR A 199 2.41 -3.04 -21.04
CA THR A 199 1.71 -4.23 -21.57
C THR A 199 1.46 -4.18 -23.07
N HIS A 200 1.54 -3.00 -23.68
CA HIS A 200 1.30 -2.78 -25.11
C HIS A 200 2.45 -1.94 -25.70
N VAL A 201 2.59 -1.95 -27.03
CA VAL A 201 3.53 -1.10 -27.75
C VAL A 201 2.75 -0.19 -28.69
N ILE A 202 3.05 1.11 -28.66
CA ILE A 202 2.34 2.09 -29.48
C ILE A 202 2.91 2.06 -30.90
N THR A 203 2.14 1.57 -31.87
CA THR A 203 2.56 1.49 -33.29
C THR A 203 2.06 2.66 -34.13
N SER A 204 1.05 3.38 -33.66
CA SER A 204 0.45 4.55 -34.32
C SER A 204 0.00 5.56 -33.27
N VAL A 205 0.24 6.85 -33.53
CA VAL A 205 -0.19 7.97 -32.68
C VAL A 205 -0.84 9.07 -33.50
N ASP A 206 -1.90 9.65 -32.95
CA ASP A 206 -2.58 10.80 -33.52
C ASP A 206 -2.08 12.09 -32.86
N ALA A 207 -1.28 12.87 -33.58
CA ALA A 207 -0.71 14.13 -33.12
C ALA A 207 -1.63 15.32 -33.45
N GLY A 208 -1.94 16.12 -32.44
CA GLY A 208 -2.84 17.25 -32.55
C GLY A 208 -3.10 17.91 -31.20
N ALA A 209 -4.24 18.61 -31.08
CA ALA A 209 -4.67 19.24 -29.85
C ALA A 209 -6.12 18.85 -29.50
N ILE A 210 -6.42 18.77 -28.21
CA ILE A 210 -7.77 18.55 -27.70
C ILE A 210 -8.06 19.53 -26.57
N LEU A 211 -9.23 20.18 -26.63
CA LEU A 211 -9.80 20.94 -25.53
C LEU A 211 -11.01 20.17 -24.99
N VAL A 212 -11.00 19.85 -23.71
CA VAL A 212 -12.07 19.07 -23.05
C VAL A 212 -12.63 19.87 -21.88
N GLN A 213 -13.95 20.09 -21.88
CA GLN A 213 -14.71 20.50 -20.71
C GLN A 213 -15.43 19.28 -20.15
N GLU A 214 -15.29 19.03 -18.85
CA GLU A 214 -16.03 18.00 -18.12
C GLU A 214 -16.78 18.63 -16.95
N ASP A 215 -18.10 18.45 -16.94
CA ASP A 215 -18.97 18.94 -15.86
C ASP A 215 -19.64 17.75 -15.15
N TYR A 216 -19.77 17.85 -13.83
CA TYR A 216 -20.42 16.84 -12.99
C TYR A 216 -21.80 17.36 -12.53
N ILE A 217 -22.86 16.77 -13.08
CA ILE A 217 -24.25 17.21 -12.86
C ILE A 217 -24.93 16.24 -11.89
N LYS A 218 -25.44 16.75 -10.76
CA LYS A 218 -26.13 15.92 -9.76
C LYS A 218 -27.35 15.20 -10.36
N SER A 219 -27.45 13.90 -10.11
CA SER A 219 -28.56 13.07 -10.55
C SER A 219 -29.77 13.24 -9.63
N CYS A 220 -30.80 13.93 -10.13
CA CYS A 220 -32.06 14.15 -9.40
C CYS A 220 -32.88 12.85 -9.28
N ARG A 221 -32.70 12.10 -8.19
CA ARG A 221 -33.69 11.11 -7.75
C ARG A 221 -34.94 11.82 -7.23
N ASN A 222 -35.87 12.18 -8.12
CA ASN A 222 -37.32 12.18 -7.92
C ASN A 222 -38.05 12.79 -9.14
N GLY A 223 -38.94 12.03 -9.77
CA GLY A 223 -39.88 12.53 -10.80
C GLY A 223 -39.93 11.66 -12.08
N ASN A 224 -41.15 11.26 -12.45
CA ASN A 224 -41.55 10.43 -13.60
C ASN A 224 -40.64 10.39 -14.85
N PRO A 225 -40.54 9.22 -15.54
CA PRO A 225 -40.10 9.20 -16.92
C PRO A 225 -41.18 9.89 -17.78
N LEU A 226 -40.80 11.02 -18.42
CA LEU A 226 -41.54 11.91 -19.35
C LEU A 226 -41.61 13.38 -18.87
N ALA A 227 -40.45 14.01 -18.64
CA ALA A 227 -40.35 15.47 -18.58
C ALA A 227 -38.93 15.94 -18.95
N SER A 228 -38.74 16.38 -20.20
CA SER A 228 -37.54 17.10 -20.62
C SER A 228 -37.57 18.53 -20.05
N TYR A 229 -36.86 18.79 -18.95
CA TYR A 229 -36.64 20.17 -18.49
C TYR A 229 -35.18 20.47 -18.19
N GLN A 230 -34.67 21.36 -19.03
CA GLN A 230 -33.40 22.06 -18.97
C GLN A 230 -33.43 23.06 -17.81
N TYR A 231 -32.53 22.95 -16.84
CA TYR A 231 -32.47 23.86 -15.68
C TYR A 231 -31.12 24.56 -15.52
N ARG A 232 -31.19 25.89 -15.34
CA ARG A 232 -30.08 26.74 -14.89
C ARG A 232 -29.89 26.57 -13.38
N CYS A 233 -28.66 26.72 -12.89
CA CYS A 233 -28.39 26.85 -11.46
C CYS A 233 -28.66 28.28 -10.95
N PRO A 234 -29.30 28.46 -9.79
CA PRO A 234 -29.23 29.68 -8.98
C PRO A 234 -28.18 29.55 -7.83
N PRO A 235 -27.57 30.65 -7.36
CA PRO A 235 -26.56 30.62 -6.31
C PRO A 235 -27.09 30.98 -4.90
N GLN A 236 -26.28 30.63 -3.86
CA GLN A 236 -26.05 31.33 -2.56
C GLN A 236 -26.35 30.61 -1.21
N TYR A 237 -25.31 30.62 -0.36
CA TYR A 237 -25.25 30.75 1.12
C TYR A 237 -25.70 29.60 2.07
N SER A 238 -25.50 29.82 3.39
CA SER A 238 -24.80 28.88 4.29
C SER A 238 -25.23 28.88 5.78
N GLN A 239 -24.81 27.83 6.53
CA GLN A 239 -24.65 27.71 8.02
C GLN A 239 -25.90 27.66 8.94
N HIS A 240 -26.03 26.61 9.77
CA HIS A 240 -25.72 26.61 11.23
C HIS A 240 -26.01 25.26 11.95
N LEU A 241 -25.48 25.09 13.18
CA LEU A 241 -25.58 23.93 14.10
C LEU A 241 -26.41 24.27 15.37
N ALA A 242 -27.07 23.28 15.98
CA ALA A 242 -27.25 23.10 17.45
C ALA A 242 -27.95 21.76 17.81
N ALA A 243 -27.85 21.32 19.07
CA ALA A 243 -28.20 19.96 19.57
C ALA A 243 -29.36 19.95 20.61
N ILE A 244 -29.71 18.76 21.16
CA ILE A 244 -30.25 18.48 22.52
C ILE A 244 -30.21 16.97 22.84
N SER A 245 -30.17 16.58 24.12
CA SER A 245 -29.91 15.23 24.68
C SER A 245 -31.09 14.59 25.46
N ASP A 246 -30.94 13.29 25.80
CA ASP A 246 -31.14 12.64 27.14
C ASP A 246 -31.49 11.12 27.02
N GLY A 247 -31.34 10.23 28.00
CA GLY A 247 -30.71 10.31 29.34
C GLY A 247 -31.34 9.32 30.37
N CYS A 248 -30.58 8.37 30.97
CA CYS A 248 -31.09 7.48 32.06
C CYS A 248 -29.98 6.77 32.90
N GLN A 249 -30.29 6.42 34.16
CA GLN A 249 -29.36 5.93 35.21
C GLN A 249 -29.49 4.43 35.58
N SER A 250 -28.50 3.88 36.32
CA SER A 250 -28.74 2.83 37.35
C SER A 250 -27.67 2.82 38.47
N ASN A 251 -27.99 2.26 39.65
CA ASN A 251 -27.23 2.32 40.91
C ASN A 251 -26.49 1.01 41.26
N ALA A 252 -25.31 1.08 41.90
CA ALA A 252 -24.75 -0.04 42.69
C ALA A 252 -23.69 0.33 43.76
N LEU A 253 -24.00 -0.04 45.02
CA LEU A 253 -23.16 -0.62 46.10
C LEU A 253 -21.86 0.06 46.64
N ILE A 254 -21.66 -0.10 47.95
CA ILE A 254 -20.63 0.56 48.78
C ILE A 254 -19.59 -0.45 49.33
N ARG A 255 -18.30 -0.20 49.04
CA ARG A 255 -17.07 -0.81 49.63
C ARG A 255 -16.04 0.29 49.96
N PRO A 256 -15.12 0.13 50.94
CA PRO A 256 -14.39 1.25 51.58
C PRO A 256 -13.68 2.23 50.63
N SER A 257 -13.59 3.50 51.02
CA SER A 257 -13.18 4.63 50.17
C SER A 257 -11.67 4.94 50.19
N ASN A 258 -11.14 5.24 49.01
CA ASN A 258 -9.85 5.88 48.75
C ASN A 258 -10.02 7.38 48.40
N GLY A 259 -10.94 8.07 49.08
CA GLY A 259 -11.40 9.43 48.75
C GLY A 259 -12.41 9.51 47.59
N LEU A 260 -12.35 8.59 46.61
CA LEU A 260 -13.13 8.68 45.36
C LEU A 260 -14.66 8.83 45.54
N ARG A 261 -15.25 8.25 46.60
CA ARG A 261 -16.69 8.43 46.87
C ARG A 261 -17.05 9.85 47.26
N GLU A 262 -16.21 10.52 48.03
CA GLU A 262 -16.45 11.89 48.48
C GLU A 262 -16.40 12.83 47.27
N CYS A 263 -15.40 12.65 46.40
CA CYS A 263 -15.31 13.36 45.12
C CYS A 263 -16.52 13.11 44.20
N ARG A 264 -16.99 11.85 44.09
CA ARG A 264 -18.16 11.50 43.26
C ARG A 264 -19.46 12.11 43.79
N MET A 265 -19.65 12.16 45.11
CA MET A 265 -20.83 12.77 45.75
C MET A 265 -20.88 14.29 45.54
N ASN A 266 -19.72 14.96 45.47
CA ASN A 266 -19.64 16.40 45.29
C ASN A 266 -19.72 16.87 43.81
N SER A 267 -19.29 16.03 42.87
CA SER A 267 -19.16 16.42 41.44
C SER A 267 -20.16 15.76 40.49
N SER A 268 -20.78 14.64 40.88
CA SER A 268 -21.59 13.75 40.02
C SER A 268 -20.86 13.13 38.81
N LEU A 269 -19.55 13.36 38.67
CA LEU A 269 -18.71 12.82 37.59
C LEU A 269 -18.35 11.35 37.83
N THR A 270 -18.12 10.60 36.75
CA THR A 270 -17.54 9.26 36.80
C THR A 270 -16.02 9.32 36.93
N ALA A 271 -15.41 8.26 37.47
CA ALA A 271 -13.96 8.15 37.47
C ALA A 271 -13.49 7.61 36.12
N LEU A 272 -12.31 8.03 35.66
CA LEU A 272 -11.66 7.42 34.52
C LEU A 272 -11.25 5.98 34.88
N GLU A 273 -11.74 4.98 34.16
CA GLU A 273 -11.50 3.57 34.47
C GLU A 273 -10.15 3.06 33.94
N VAL A 274 -9.62 3.71 32.89
CA VAL A 274 -8.34 3.40 32.27
C VAL A 274 -7.24 4.21 32.94
N LEU A 275 -6.45 3.56 33.82
CA LEU A 275 -5.46 4.21 34.66
C LEU A 275 -4.10 3.48 34.61
N PRO A 276 -2.97 4.21 34.55
CA PRO A 276 -1.64 3.62 34.69
C PRO A 276 -1.36 3.18 36.14
N GLY A 277 -0.21 2.56 36.37
CA GLY A 277 0.25 2.11 37.68
C GLY A 277 -0.08 0.65 38.03
N GLY A 278 -0.74 -0.06 37.11
CA GLY A 278 -0.84 -1.52 37.14
C GLY A 278 0.49 -2.20 36.79
N GLY A 279 0.70 -3.39 37.33
CA GLY A 279 1.74 -4.30 36.81
C GLY A 279 1.26 -5.01 35.55
N TRP A 280 2.19 -5.48 34.72
CA TRP A 280 1.91 -6.06 33.42
C TRP A 280 2.72 -7.33 33.15
N ASP A 281 2.03 -8.39 32.72
CA ASP A 281 2.65 -9.60 32.21
C ASP A 281 2.84 -9.47 30.69
N ASN A 282 4.06 -9.13 30.28
CA ASN A 282 4.41 -8.90 28.89
C ASN A 282 4.57 -10.19 28.06
N LEU A 283 4.36 -11.38 28.62
CA LEU A 283 4.28 -12.64 27.87
C LEU A 283 2.82 -12.96 27.51
N ARG A 284 1.90 -12.75 28.45
CA ARG A 284 0.46 -13.04 28.32
C ARG A 284 -0.38 -11.85 27.86
N ASN A 285 0.16 -10.63 27.89
CA ASN A 285 -0.56 -9.37 27.67
C ASN A 285 -1.77 -9.21 28.62
N ILE A 286 -1.51 -9.30 29.93
CA ILE A 286 -2.55 -9.09 30.97
C ILE A 286 -2.06 -8.17 32.09
N ASP A 287 -2.98 -7.39 32.64
CA ASP A 287 -2.77 -6.61 33.85
C ASP A 287 -2.69 -7.52 35.08
N VAL A 288 -1.71 -7.26 35.96
CA VAL A 288 -1.41 -8.06 37.15
C VAL A 288 -0.98 -7.15 38.30
N GLY A 289 -1.75 -7.19 39.38
CA GLY A 289 -1.46 -6.41 40.59
C GLY A 289 -1.55 -4.88 40.39
N ARG A 290 -1.26 -4.14 41.47
CA ARG A 290 -1.15 -2.68 41.46
C ARG A 290 0.17 -2.28 42.09
N VAL A 291 0.99 -1.56 41.34
CA VAL A 291 2.33 -1.15 41.75
C VAL A 291 2.32 0.29 42.27
N MET A 292 1.52 1.15 41.65
CA MET A 292 1.33 2.56 42.03
C MET A 292 0.15 2.73 42.98
N ASN A 293 0.35 3.50 44.04
CA ASN A 293 -0.74 4.01 44.86
C ASN A 293 -1.55 5.06 44.06
N LEU A 294 -2.88 5.04 44.19
CA LEU A 294 -3.78 5.98 43.51
C LEU A 294 -4.79 6.57 44.51
N SER A 295 -4.59 7.83 44.90
CA SER A 295 -5.51 8.58 45.77
C SER A 295 -6.42 9.52 44.99
N TYR A 296 -7.56 9.84 45.59
CA TYR A 296 -8.50 10.85 45.09
C TYR A 296 -8.79 11.84 46.24
N SER A 297 -7.74 12.45 46.79
CA SER A 297 -7.83 13.39 47.92
C SER A 297 -8.07 14.82 47.46
N GLN A 298 -7.61 15.19 46.26
CA GLN A 298 -7.77 16.53 45.70
C GLN A 298 -8.98 16.63 44.75
N CYS A 299 -9.64 15.49 44.47
CA CYS A 299 -10.77 15.39 43.54
C CYS A 299 -10.48 15.97 42.15
N GLN A 300 -9.27 15.73 41.62
CA GLN A 300 -8.85 16.22 40.31
C GLN A 300 -9.77 15.72 39.19
N THR A 301 -9.90 16.52 38.13
CA THR A 301 -10.66 16.18 36.92
C THR A 301 -9.79 16.30 35.68
N THR A 302 -10.22 15.68 34.58
CA THR A 302 -9.69 15.99 33.24
C THR A 302 -9.92 17.47 32.90
N GLU A 303 -9.10 18.04 32.00
CA GLU A 303 -9.20 19.47 31.60
C GLU A 303 -10.57 19.84 31.01
N ASP A 304 -11.26 18.88 30.40
CA ASP A 304 -12.60 19.03 29.84
C ASP A 304 -13.72 18.80 30.87
N GLY A 305 -13.39 18.46 32.11
CA GLY A 305 -14.33 18.28 33.22
C GLY A 305 -15.21 17.02 33.11
N ILE A 306 -14.87 16.05 32.25
CA ILE A 306 -15.70 14.86 32.00
C ILE A 306 -15.47 13.76 33.05
N TYR A 307 -14.23 13.55 33.49
CA TYR A 307 -13.87 12.45 34.39
C TYR A 307 -13.09 12.92 35.62
N LEU A 308 -13.31 12.25 36.76
CA LEU A 308 -12.40 12.30 37.92
C LEU A 308 -11.15 11.46 37.65
N ILE A 309 -9.99 11.97 38.05
CA ILE A 309 -8.69 11.30 37.91
C ILE A 309 -7.96 11.24 39.27
N PRO A 310 -7.06 10.26 39.49
CA PRO A 310 -6.23 10.22 40.69
C PRO A 310 -5.28 11.41 40.80
N ASP A 311 -4.85 11.72 42.02
CA ASP A 311 -3.94 12.84 42.29
C ASP A 311 -2.53 12.61 41.69
N GLU A 312 -2.12 11.34 41.50
CA GLU A 312 -0.83 10.90 40.95
C GLU A 312 -0.81 10.74 39.41
N VAL A 313 -1.84 11.21 38.72
CA VAL A 313 -2.04 11.00 37.27
C VAL A 313 -2.36 12.31 36.55
N PHE A 314 -1.85 12.48 35.32
CA PHE A 314 -2.27 13.56 34.42
C PHE A 314 -2.76 13.03 33.08
N VAL A 315 -3.68 13.76 32.45
CA VAL A 315 -4.37 13.35 31.23
C VAL A 315 -4.14 14.36 30.11
N ILE A 316 -3.79 13.86 28.92
CA ILE A 316 -3.65 14.66 27.70
C ILE A 316 -4.84 14.37 26.78
N PRO A 317 -5.77 15.33 26.57
CA PRO A 317 -6.92 15.15 25.67
C PRO A 317 -6.52 15.28 24.20
N ARG A 318 -6.89 14.32 23.35
CA ARG A 318 -6.57 14.35 21.91
C ARG A 318 -7.67 15.11 21.15
N LYS A 319 -7.44 16.40 20.91
CA LYS A 319 -8.42 17.39 20.38
C LYS A 319 -9.00 17.09 18.98
N THR A 320 -8.52 16.07 18.28
CA THR A 320 -9.04 15.63 16.97
C THR A 320 -9.40 14.15 17.04
N SER A 321 -10.70 13.84 17.06
CA SER A 321 -11.25 12.49 16.95
C SER A 321 -11.14 11.96 15.51
N GLY A 322 -9.90 11.77 15.06
CA GLY A 322 -9.60 11.05 13.83
C GLY A 322 -9.89 9.57 14.02
N MET A 323 -10.88 9.05 13.29
CA MET A 323 -11.15 7.61 13.20
C MET A 323 -10.03 6.97 12.37
N GLU A 324 -8.99 6.46 13.04
CA GLU A 324 -7.82 5.88 12.40
C GLU A 324 -8.16 4.46 11.91
N THR A 325 -8.26 4.29 10.58
CA THR A 325 -8.46 3.00 9.93
C THR A 325 -7.13 2.40 9.49
N HIS A 326 -6.89 1.15 9.86
CA HIS A 326 -5.67 0.43 9.53
C HIS A 326 -5.99 -1.00 9.12
N SER A 327 -5.37 -1.47 8.04
CA SER A 327 -5.48 -2.85 7.56
C SER A 327 -4.10 -3.46 7.40
N GLU A 328 -3.84 -4.57 8.09
CA GLU A 328 -2.60 -5.33 8.01
C GLU A 328 -2.86 -6.81 7.65
N THR A 329 -1.89 -7.43 6.99
CA THR A 329 -1.89 -8.87 6.71
C THR A 329 -0.71 -9.49 7.45
N ILE A 330 -1.02 -10.33 8.43
CA ILE A 330 -0.05 -10.98 9.32
C ILE A 330 0.26 -12.35 8.73
N MET A 331 1.36 -12.44 7.97
CA MET A 331 1.78 -13.66 7.27
C MET A 331 2.17 -14.79 8.22
N SER A 332 2.65 -14.44 9.42
CA SER A 332 3.06 -15.38 10.45
C SER A 332 2.70 -14.86 11.83
N TRP A 333 2.16 -15.71 12.69
CA TRP A 333 1.96 -15.44 14.11
C TRP A 333 3.26 -15.02 14.84
N LEU A 334 4.44 -15.36 14.31
CA LEU A 334 5.71 -14.84 14.83
C LEU A 334 5.85 -13.32 14.61
N GLU A 335 5.32 -12.80 13.50
CA GLU A 335 5.37 -11.37 13.12
C GLU A 335 4.21 -10.56 13.71
N GLN A 336 3.22 -11.22 14.34
CA GLN A 336 2.05 -10.58 14.95
C GLN A 336 2.46 -9.55 16.01
N LYS A 337 1.94 -8.32 15.84
CA LYS A 337 1.94 -7.26 16.84
C LYS A 337 0.59 -7.24 17.55
N SER A 338 0.57 -7.01 18.86
CA SER A 338 -0.70 -6.93 19.59
C SER A 338 -1.45 -5.63 19.25
N SER A 339 -2.75 -5.75 19.05
CA SER A 339 -3.63 -4.62 18.76
C SER A 339 -3.74 -3.64 19.95
N THR A 340 -3.78 -4.14 21.19
CA THR A 340 -3.97 -3.32 22.41
C THR A 340 -2.68 -3.00 23.15
N SER A 341 -1.61 -3.78 22.96
CA SER A 341 -0.37 -3.69 23.75
C SER A 341 0.90 -3.61 22.88
N GLY A 342 0.78 -3.03 21.67
CA GLY A 342 1.85 -3.01 20.68
C GLY A 342 3.12 -2.25 21.09
N SER A 343 3.02 -1.21 21.92
CA SER A 343 4.17 -0.43 22.42
C SER A 343 5.00 -1.22 23.43
N ILE A 344 4.39 -1.66 24.52
CA ILE A 344 5.05 -2.42 25.60
C ILE A 344 5.62 -3.77 25.11
N ASN A 345 5.03 -4.37 24.07
CA ASN A 345 5.60 -5.56 23.42
C ASN A 345 6.83 -5.27 22.54
N ALA A 346 6.97 -4.02 22.04
CA ALA A 346 8.09 -3.59 21.21
C ALA A 346 9.28 -3.03 22.02
N ASP A 347 9.10 -2.83 23.33
CA ASP A 347 10.19 -2.42 24.23
C ASP A 347 11.32 -3.47 24.30
N ILE A 348 12.51 -2.99 24.63
CA ILE A 348 13.74 -3.80 24.67
C ILE A 348 13.73 -4.72 25.90
N SER A 349 13.09 -5.88 25.78
CA SER A 349 13.18 -6.98 26.74
C SER A 349 14.25 -8.01 26.33
N PHE A 350 14.58 -8.95 27.21
CA PHE A 350 15.47 -10.07 26.90
C PHE A 350 14.77 -11.41 27.22
N PRO A 351 14.37 -12.23 26.23
CA PRO A 351 14.46 -12.05 24.77
C PRO A 351 13.23 -11.33 24.17
N PRO A 352 13.38 -10.35 23.25
CA PRO A 352 12.24 -9.59 22.69
C PRO A 352 11.21 -10.44 21.95
N VAL A 353 11.65 -11.56 21.37
CA VAL A 353 10.84 -12.43 20.50
C VAL A 353 9.70 -13.13 21.26
N LEU A 354 9.75 -13.16 22.60
CA LEU A 354 8.73 -13.82 23.43
C LEU A 354 7.59 -12.90 23.88
N ASN A 355 7.76 -11.57 23.76
CA ASN A 355 6.76 -10.59 24.19
C ASN A 355 5.41 -10.87 23.48
N GLY A 356 4.34 -10.96 24.27
CA GLY A 356 2.96 -11.18 23.82
C GLY A 356 2.69 -12.55 23.19
N LYS A 357 3.68 -13.44 23.07
CA LYS A 357 3.51 -14.72 22.35
C LYS A 357 2.72 -15.78 23.11
N PHE A 358 2.44 -15.56 24.40
CA PHE A 358 1.55 -16.39 25.21
C PHE A 358 0.17 -15.72 25.46
N SER A 359 -0.11 -14.60 24.80
CA SER A 359 -1.43 -13.97 24.83
C SER A 359 -2.51 -14.82 24.15
N GLU A 360 -3.77 -14.59 24.52
CA GLU A 360 -4.91 -15.23 23.86
C GLU A 360 -4.97 -14.86 22.37
N GLU A 361 -4.72 -13.60 22.03
CA GLU A 361 -4.65 -13.05 20.66
C GLU A 361 -3.66 -13.86 19.79
N ASN A 362 -2.40 -13.98 20.24
CA ASN A 362 -1.37 -14.72 19.50
C ASN A 362 -1.66 -16.24 19.47
N THR A 363 -2.13 -16.82 20.57
CA THR A 363 -2.40 -18.26 20.68
C THR A 363 -3.56 -18.67 19.76
N ARG A 364 -4.62 -17.86 19.70
CA ARG A 364 -5.73 -18.02 18.77
C ARG A 364 -5.26 -17.89 17.33
N MET A 365 -4.49 -16.85 17.01
CA MET A 365 -3.97 -16.62 15.67
C MET A 365 -3.12 -17.79 15.17
N LYS A 366 -2.12 -18.20 15.96
CA LYS A 366 -1.28 -19.38 15.69
C LYS A 366 -2.12 -20.64 15.46
N THR A 367 -3.13 -20.87 16.28
CA THR A 367 -4.00 -22.05 16.18
C THR A 367 -4.75 -22.07 14.84
N HIS A 368 -5.30 -20.94 14.41
CA HIS A 368 -6.00 -20.87 13.11
C HIS A 368 -5.03 -20.98 11.94
N GLN A 369 -3.93 -20.21 11.91
CA GLN A 369 -2.95 -20.24 10.82
C GLN A 369 -2.40 -21.65 10.60
N VAL A 370 -1.93 -22.32 11.67
CA VAL A 370 -1.35 -23.66 11.60
C VAL A 370 -2.38 -24.75 11.29
N ARG A 371 -3.61 -24.69 11.83
CA ARG A 371 -4.63 -25.73 11.55
C ARG A 371 -5.26 -25.63 10.17
N THR A 372 -5.29 -24.44 9.57
CA THR A 372 -6.06 -24.20 8.34
C THR A 372 -5.22 -23.76 7.15
N ASN A 373 -3.89 -23.67 7.29
CA ASN A 373 -2.96 -23.08 6.32
C ASN A 373 -3.47 -21.73 5.80
N SER A 374 -3.88 -20.89 6.73
CA SER A 374 -4.47 -19.57 6.47
C SER A 374 -3.52 -18.45 6.85
N VAL A 375 -3.69 -17.32 6.18
CA VAL A 375 -3.10 -16.03 6.53
C VAL A 375 -4.11 -15.26 7.38
N THR A 376 -3.66 -14.43 8.32
CA THR A 376 -4.57 -13.59 9.10
C THR A 376 -4.56 -12.17 8.56
N THR A 377 -5.74 -11.65 8.20
CA THR A 377 -5.92 -10.22 7.95
C THR A 377 -6.59 -9.58 9.13
N ARG A 378 -6.09 -8.41 9.52
CA ARG A 378 -6.68 -7.60 10.57
C ARG A 378 -7.06 -6.25 9.99
N VAL A 379 -8.32 -5.88 10.15
CA VAL A 379 -8.78 -4.50 9.94
C VAL A 379 -9.17 -3.95 11.30
N GLN A 380 -8.61 -2.79 11.64
CA GLN A 380 -8.87 -2.12 12.89
C GLN A 380 -9.29 -0.66 12.67
N VAL A 381 -10.25 -0.23 13.48
CA VAL A 381 -10.72 1.14 13.58
C VAL A 381 -10.41 1.60 15.01
N ARG A 382 -9.57 2.61 15.16
CA ARG A 382 -9.17 3.15 16.47
C ARG A 382 -9.78 4.54 16.67
N ASN A 383 -10.38 4.75 17.84
CA ASN A 383 -10.81 6.03 18.34
C ASN A 383 -10.08 6.32 19.66
N HIS A 384 -9.05 7.15 19.61
CA HIS A 384 -8.24 7.52 20.76
C HIS A 384 -8.74 8.82 21.39
N LEU A 385 -9.08 8.79 22.68
CA LEU A 385 -9.65 9.94 23.39
C LEU A 385 -8.60 10.65 24.27
N TYR A 386 -7.89 9.88 25.10
CA TYR A 386 -6.97 10.41 26.10
C TYR A 386 -5.69 9.59 26.17
N THR A 387 -4.55 10.23 26.40
CA THR A 387 -3.35 9.55 26.90
C THR A 387 -3.20 9.88 28.37
N VAL A 388 -3.09 8.86 29.21
CA VAL A 388 -3.15 8.93 30.68
C VAL A 388 -1.79 8.52 31.23
N ASN A 389 -1.11 9.44 31.92
CA ASN A 389 0.27 9.29 32.37
C ASN A 389 0.37 9.35 33.90
N ALA A 390 1.24 8.52 34.47
CA ALA A 390 1.67 8.65 35.87
C ALA A 390 2.64 9.85 36.02
N TYR A 391 2.55 10.58 37.13
CA TYR A 391 3.62 11.53 37.51
C TYR A 391 4.90 10.76 37.93
N PRO A 392 6.11 11.24 37.60
CA PRO A 392 7.36 10.50 37.89
C PRO A 392 7.66 10.25 39.37
N ASP A 393 7.04 11.00 40.29
CA ASP A 393 7.21 10.96 41.75
C ASP A 393 6.08 10.19 42.47
N PHE A 394 5.37 9.31 41.76
CA PHE A 394 4.33 8.45 42.33
C PHE A 394 4.83 7.57 43.49
N THR A 395 3.95 7.27 44.45
CA THR A 395 4.26 6.34 45.56
C THR A 395 3.83 4.91 45.26
N LEU A 396 4.51 3.92 45.84
CA LEU A 396 4.19 2.50 45.65
C LEU A 396 2.92 2.10 46.44
N ASP A 397 2.11 1.19 45.88
CA ASP A 397 1.03 0.50 46.61
C ASP A 397 1.62 -0.23 47.82
N SER A 398 0.97 -0.09 48.98
CA SER A 398 1.50 -0.62 50.24
C SER A 398 1.73 -2.13 50.22
N ARG A 399 0.97 -2.90 49.41
CA ARG A 399 1.15 -4.35 49.27
C ARG A 399 2.34 -4.71 48.39
N PHE A 400 2.65 -3.89 47.39
CA PHE A 400 3.83 -4.06 46.56
C PHE A 400 5.09 -3.71 47.35
N ALA A 401 5.07 -2.56 48.05
CA ALA A 401 6.14 -2.15 48.95
C ALA A 401 6.41 -3.20 50.05
N GLN A 402 5.35 -3.77 50.66
CA GLN A 402 5.49 -4.81 51.68
C GLN A 402 6.19 -6.08 51.16
N GLN A 403 5.88 -6.54 49.94
CA GLN A 403 6.58 -7.71 49.38
C GLN A 403 8.05 -7.41 49.06
N ILE A 404 8.41 -6.17 48.69
CA ILE A 404 9.81 -5.79 48.53
C ILE A 404 10.56 -5.83 49.87
N VAL A 405 9.92 -5.37 50.96
CA VAL A 405 10.50 -5.46 52.31
C VAL A 405 10.71 -6.92 52.72
N GLU A 406 9.75 -7.82 52.46
CA GLU A 406 9.90 -9.26 52.73
C GLU A 406 11.08 -9.90 51.97
N ILE A 407 11.35 -9.45 50.73
CA ILE A 407 12.53 -9.89 49.97
C ILE A 407 13.82 -9.32 50.59
N ALA A 408 13.84 -8.04 50.97
CA ALA A 408 14.98 -7.40 51.60
C ALA A 408 15.35 -8.08 52.93
N ASP A 409 14.37 -8.33 53.79
CA ASP A 409 14.53 -9.08 55.05
C ASP A 409 15.15 -10.48 54.81
N ALA A 410 14.69 -11.19 53.77
CA ALA A 410 15.25 -12.50 53.42
C ALA A 410 16.70 -12.41 52.91
N VAL A 411 17.07 -11.33 52.20
CA VAL A 411 18.44 -11.07 51.74
C VAL A 411 19.36 -10.72 52.91
N GLU A 412 18.95 -9.81 53.80
CA GLU A 412 19.74 -9.42 54.98
C GLU A 412 20.01 -10.60 55.92
N ASN A 413 19.03 -11.49 56.09
CA ASN A 413 19.15 -12.72 56.87
C ASN A 413 19.86 -13.87 56.12
N ASN A 414 20.45 -13.61 54.95
CA ASN A 414 21.17 -14.57 54.10
C ASN A 414 20.33 -15.81 53.71
N GLN A 415 19.00 -15.66 53.65
CA GLN A 415 18.04 -16.71 53.31
C GLN A 415 17.85 -16.78 51.78
N THR A 416 18.91 -17.07 51.05
CA THR A 416 18.96 -17.01 49.57
C THR A 416 17.78 -17.70 48.87
N ARG A 417 17.41 -18.92 49.28
CA ARG A 417 16.25 -19.64 48.72
C ARG A 417 14.91 -18.95 48.98
N GLN A 418 14.74 -18.34 50.14
CA GLN A 418 13.53 -17.60 50.51
C GLN A 418 13.43 -16.32 49.68
N ALA A 419 14.53 -15.58 49.54
CA ALA A 419 14.61 -14.39 48.70
C ALA A 419 14.31 -14.69 47.22
N THR A 420 14.84 -15.79 46.67
CA THR A 420 14.51 -16.24 45.31
C THR A 420 13.02 -16.55 45.15
N TYR A 421 12.44 -17.35 46.06
CA TYR A 421 11.02 -17.69 46.02
C TYR A 421 10.10 -16.46 46.12
N LEU A 422 10.41 -15.53 47.02
CA LEU A 422 9.65 -14.28 47.17
C LEU A 422 9.79 -13.38 45.92
N SER A 423 10.95 -13.37 45.27
CA SER A 423 11.17 -12.63 44.01
C SER A 423 10.37 -13.23 42.85
N GLU A 424 10.32 -14.56 42.72
CA GLU A 424 9.48 -15.25 41.73
C GLU A 424 7.99 -14.99 41.99
N LYS A 425 7.58 -14.96 43.27
CA LYS A 425 6.21 -14.63 43.67
C LYS A 425 5.84 -13.17 43.37
N LEU A 426 6.76 -12.22 43.54
CA LEU A 426 6.55 -10.81 43.15
C LEU A 426 6.24 -10.69 41.66
N ILE A 427 6.98 -11.44 40.81
CA ILE A 427 6.75 -11.48 39.35
C ILE A 427 5.41 -12.15 39.02
N LEU A 428 4.98 -13.16 39.78
CA LEU A 428 3.65 -13.78 39.62
C LEU A 428 2.51 -12.82 39.98
N ASP A 429 2.65 -12.06 41.05
CA ASP A 429 1.61 -11.17 41.60
C ASP A 429 1.51 -9.82 40.85
N TYR A 430 2.63 -9.30 40.32
CA TYR A 430 2.73 -7.95 39.70
C TYR A 430 3.35 -7.94 38.29
N GLY A 431 3.68 -9.09 37.72
CA GLY A 431 4.19 -9.19 36.35
C GLY A 431 5.67 -8.80 36.21
N THR A 432 6.03 -8.38 34.99
CA THR A 432 7.41 -8.07 34.60
C THR A 432 7.65 -6.60 34.27
N HIS A 433 6.58 -5.85 34.01
CA HIS A 433 6.62 -4.44 33.62
C HIS A 433 5.59 -3.64 34.45
N VAL A 434 5.70 -2.31 34.44
CA VAL A 434 4.74 -1.40 35.08
C VAL A 434 4.22 -0.43 34.03
N ILE A 435 2.91 -0.26 33.94
CA ILE A 435 2.28 0.63 32.96
C ILE A 435 2.41 2.08 33.46
N THR A 436 3.23 2.90 32.83
CA THR A 436 3.42 4.31 33.20
C THR A 436 2.61 5.30 32.35
N SER A 437 2.25 4.88 31.14
CA SER A 437 1.41 5.60 30.17
C SER A 437 0.42 4.61 29.55
N ILE A 438 -0.85 4.99 29.43
CA ILE A 438 -1.88 4.20 28.77
C ILE A 438 -2.77 5.06 27.88
N ASP A 439 -3.12 4.51 26.73
CA ASP A 439 -3.97 5.14 25.73
C ASP A 439 -5.43 4.71 25.92
N ALA A 440 -6.29 5.64 26.35
CA ALA A 440 -7.70 5.41 26.61
C ALA A 440 -8.56 5.77 25.40
N GLY A 441 -9.39 4.82 24.97
CA GLY A 441 -10.23 4.96 23.78
C GLY A 441 -11.02 3.68 23.49
N ALA A 442 -11.45 3.53 22.25
CA ALA A 442 -12.12 2.34 21.75
C ALA A 442 -11.46 1.83 20.47
N ILE A 443 -11.47 0.51 20.28
CA ILE A 443 -11.00 -0.15 19.07
C ILE A 443 -12.05 -1.16 18.60
N LEU A 444 -12.39 -1.12 17.31
CA LEU A 444 -13.11 -2.21 16.64
C LEU A 444 -12.08 -2.98 15.81
N VAL A 445 -11.99 -4.29 15.99
CA VAL A 445 -11.05 -5.16 15.26
C VAL A 445 -11.83 -6.29 14.60
N GLN A 446 -11.70 -6.41 13.28
CA GLN A 446 -12.10 -7.58 12.52
C GLN A 446 -10.84 -8.39 12.19
N GLU A 447 -10.82 -9.66 12.58
CA GLU A 447 -9.76 -10.62 12.22
C GLU A 447 -10.35 -11.77 11.39
N ASP A 448 -9.88 -11.90 10.16
CA ASP A 448 -10.27 -12.98 9.24
C ASP A 448 -9.09 -13.92 8.96
N TYR A 449 -9.40 -15.21 8.81
CA TYR A 449 -8.44 -16.29 8.58
C TYR A 449 -8.66 -16.88 7.19
N ILE A 450 -7.86 -16.42 6.22
CA ILE A 450 -8.13 -16.62 4.79
C ILE A 450 -7.20 -17.69 4.21
N LYS A 451 -7.76 -18.61 3.43
CA LYS A 451 -7.03 -19.66 2.71
C LYS A 451 -6.54 -19.17 1.35
N SER A 452 -5.41 -19.73 0.91
CA SER A 452 -4.69 -19.39 -0.32
C SER A 452 -5.43 -19.77 -1.62
N CYS A 453 -4.93 -19.30 -2.77
CA CYS A 453 -5.46 -19.48 -4.14
C CYS A 453 -5.72 -20.92 -4.60
N GLN A 454 -5.31 -21.91 -3.82
CA GLN A 454 -5.46 -23.33 -4.10
C GLN A 454 -6.73 -23.93 -3.46
N SER A 455 -7.59 -23.10 -2.86
CA SER A 455 -8.86 -23.52 -2.26
C SER A 455 -9.95 -22.50 -2.53
N GLY A 456 -11.08 -22.96 -3.07
CA GLY A 456 -12.27 -22.13 -3.23
C GLY A 456 -12.94 -21.80 -1.88
N ASN A 457 -13.95 -20.93 -1.91
CA ASN A 457 -14.69 -20.52 -0.72
C ASN A 457 -15.84 -21.50 -0.42
N PRO A 458 -15.81 -22.26 0.70
CA PRO A 458 -16.88 -23.23 1.02
C PRO A 458 -18.25 -22.57 1.20
N LEU A 459 -18.28 -21.32 1.69
CA LEU A 459 -19.50 -20.52 1.83
C LEU A 459 -20.10 -20.09 0.48
N ALA A 460 -19.35 -20.27 -0.62
CA ALA A 460 -19.78 -20.02 -2.00
C ALA A 460 -19.72 -21.30 -2.86
N ARG A 461 -19.86 -22.49 -2.26
CA ARG A 461 -19.78 -23.81 -2.92
C ARG A 461 -18.42 -24.08 -3.59
N ASP A 462 -17.35 -23.79 -2.85
CA ASP A 462 -15.95 -23.93 -3.27
C ASP A 462 -15.58 -23.16 -4.55
N GLN A 463 -16.25 -22.02 -4.77
CA GLN A 463 -15.96 -21.10 -5.87
C GLN A 463 -15.11 -19.93 -5.37
N TYR A 464 -14.27 -19.35 -6.23
CA TYR A 464 -13.42 -18.20 -5.92
C TYR A 464 -14.19 -16.86 -5.88
N ARG A 465 -15.37 -16.84 -5.25
CA ARG A 465 -16.22 -15.66 -5.08
C ARG A 465 -16.76 -15.54 -3.66
N CYS A 466 -17.22 -14.35 -3.30
CA CYS A 466 -17.96 -14.17 -2.05
C CYS A 466 -19.40 -14.70 -2.14
N PRO A 467 -19.99 -15.09 -0.99
CA PRO A 467 -21.43 -15.32 -0.91
C PRO A 467 -22.21 -14.02 -1.21
N PRO A 468 -23.51 -14.12 -1.55
CA PRO A 468 -24.38 -12.96 -1.68
C PRO A 468 -24.31 -12.04 -0.45
N GLN A 469 -24.45 -10.73 -0.65
CA GLN A 469 -24.28 -9.68 0.37
C GLN A 469 -22.83 -9.42 0.85
N TYR A 470 -21.83 -10.11 0.30
CA TYR A 470 -20.41 -9.85 0.60
C TYR A 470 -19.65 -9.39 -0.66
N SER A 471 -18.63 -8.58 -0.45
CA SER A 471 -17.76 -7.97 -1.45
C SER A 471 -16.33 -8.50 -1.33
N GLN A 472 -15.67 -8.74 -2.48
CA GLN A 472 -14.28 -9.21 -2.52
C GLN A 472 -13.29 -8.06 -2.34
N HIS A 473 -12.30 -8.27 -1.48
CA HIS A 473 -11.19 -7.36 -1.24
C HIS A 473 -9.86 -8.10 -1.32
N LEU A 474 -8.81 -7.43 -1.80
CA LEU A 474 -7.44 -7.97 -1.84
C LEU A 474 -6.77 -7.83 -0.47
N ALA A 475 -6.28 -8.94 0.07
CA ALA A 475 -5.51 -9.00 1.32
C ALA A 475 -4.00 -8.87 1.08
N ALA A 476 -3.47 -9.67 0.16
CA ALA A 476 -2.05 -9.71 -0.21
C ALA A 476 -1.85 -10.42 -1.56
N ILE A 477 -0.67 -10.24 -2.15
CA ILE A 477 -0.16 -11.08 -3.24
C ILE A 477 1.13 -11.73 -2.77
N SER A 478 1.27 -13.06 -2.91
CA SER A 478 2.48 -13.80 -2.55
C SER A 478 2.84 -14.76 -3.68
N ASP A 479 4.03 -14.60 -4.27
CA ASP A 479 4.56 -15.43 -5.35
C ASP A 479 3.52 -15.65 -6.49
N GLY A 480 2.87 -14.56 -6.92
CA GLY A 480 1.82 -14.56 -7.96
C GLY A 480 0.42 -14.96 -7.49
N CYS A 481 0.24 -15.49 -6.27
CA CYS A 481 -1.07 -15.82 -5.73
C CYS A 481 -1.76 -14.61 -5.07
N GLN A 482 -2.94 -14.24 -5.56
CA GLN A 482 -3.83 -13.23 -4.96
C GLN A 482 -4.68 -13.82 -3.82
N VAL A 483 -4.45 -13.37 -2.59
CA VAL A 483 -5.26 -13.74 -1.42
C VAL A 483 -6.43 -12.75 -1.32
N LEU A 484 -7.66 -13.26 -1.46
CA LEU A 484 -8.90 -12.46 -1.45
C LEU A 484 -9.77 -12.79 -0.24
N TYR A 485 -10.42 -11.78 0.34
CA TYR A 485 -11.34 -11.94 1.48
C TYR A 485 -12.71 -11.31 1.23
N CYS A 486 -13.68 -11.68 2.05
CA CYS A 486 -15.09 -11.35 1.86
C CYS A 486 -15.63 -10.53 3.03
N VAL A 487 -16.07 -9.31 2.74
CA VAL A 487 -16.62 -8.38 3.75
C VAL A 487 -18.04 -7.99 3.37
N GLN A 488 -18.92 -7.86 4.38
CA GLN A 488 -20.31 -7.46 4.16
C GLN A 488 -20.38 -6.17 3.32
N SER A 489 -21.12 -6.24 2.22
CA SER A 489 -21.24 -5.16 1.24
C SER A 489 -21.89 -3.94 1.87
N GLY A 490 -21.11 -2.88 2.05
CA GLY A 490 -21.52 -1.66 2.77
C GLY A 490 -20.44 -1.18 3.74
N GLU A 491 -19.76 -2.11 4.43
CA GLU A 491 -18.76 -1.81 5.47
C GLU A 491 -17.61 -0.91 4.96
N PHE A 492 -17.00 -1.28 3.82
CA PHE A 492 -15.91 -0.52 3.20
C PHE A 492 -16.37 0.45 2.10
N THR A 493 -17.50 1.13 2.30
CA THR A 493 -18.00 2.14 1.32
C THR A 493 -17.37 3.53 1.45
N GLY A 494 -16.53 3.77 2.46
CA GLY A 494 -15.77 5.01 2.63
C GLY A 494 -14.28 4.87 2.31
N GLY A 495 -13.72 5.79 1.52
CA GLY A 495 -12.28 5.84 1.25
C GLY A 495 -11.86 6.71 0.04
N GLN A 496 -10.55 6.77 -0.19
CA GLN A 496 -9.99 7.06 -1.52
C GLN A 496 -9.85 5.75 -2.30
N LEU A 497 -9.85 5.82 -3.63
CA LEU A 497 -9.60 4.63 -4.47
C LEU A 497 -8.18 4.12 -4.19
N LYS A 498 -8.02 2.81 -3.94
CA LYS A 498 -6.69 2.21 -3.78
C LYS A 498 -5.90 2.39 -5.09
N PRO A 499 -4.61 2.77 -5.04
CA PRO A 499 -3.76 2.81 -6.22
C PRO A 499 -3.58 1.41 -6.80
N ILE A 500 -3.23 1.33 -8.08
CA ILE A 500 -2.87 0.07 -8.73
C ILE A 500 -1.61 -0.53 -8.10
N HIS A 501 -1.64 -1.84 -7.84
CA HIS A 501 -0.43 -2.58 -7.46
C HIS A 501 0.37 -2.90 -8.72
N LEU A 502 1.61 -2.41 -8.77
CA LEU A 502 2.52 -2.62 -9.89
C LEU A 502 3.44 -3.83 -9.64
N PRO A 503 3.89 -4.53 -10.68
CA PRO A 503 4.92 -5.56 -10.57
C PRO A 503 6.29 -4.97 -10.14
N PRO A 504 7.27 -5.79 -9.69
CA PRO A 504 7.19 -7.25 -9.51
C PRO A 504 6.34 -7.69 -8.32
N PHE A 505 5.58 -8.78 -8.50
CA PHE A 505 4.78 -9.41 -7.45
C PHE A 505 5.52 -10.58 -6.79
N THR A 506 6.59 -11.06 -7.43
CA THR A 506 7.54 -12.03 -6.89
C THR A 506 8.73 -11.34 -6.22
N LYS A 507 9.25 -11.93 -5.14
CA LYS A 507 10.49 -11.44 -4.51
C LYS A 507 11.71 -11.96 -5.27
N PRO A 508 12.75 -11.14 -5.52
CA PRO A 508 13.95 -11.59 -6.21
C PRO A 508 14.56 -12.82 -5.50
N PRO A 509 15.04 -13.82 -6.25
CA PRO A 509 15.64 -15.01 -5.66
C PRO A 509 16.96 -14.66 -4.94
N LEU A 510 17.24 -15.36 -3.83
CA LEU A 510 18.58 -15.39 -3.26
C LEU A 510 19.46 -16.21 -4.22
N VAL A 511 20.58 -15.64 -4.67
CA VAL A 511 21.44 -16.24 -5.70
C VAL A 511 22.08 -17.53 -5.18
N ASN A 512 21.64 -18.67 -5.71
CA ASN A 512 22.33 -19.95 -5.55
C ASN A 512 23.21 -20.20 -6.77
N MET A 513 24.52 -20.37 -6.57
CA MET A 513 25.50 -20.61 -7.63
C MET A 513 25.44 -22.06 -8.16
N MET A 514 24.37 -22.40 -8.89
CA MET A 514 24.28 -23.59 -9.73
C MET A 514 23.63 -23.22 -11.07
N ALA A 515 24.45 -22.67 -11.99
CA ALA A 515 24.06 -22.48 -13.38
C ALA A 515 24.22 -23.81 -14.15
N THR A 516 23.20 -24.19 -14.92
CA THR A 516 23.27 -25.33 -15.84
C THR A 516 23.46 -24.81 -17.25
N ASN A 517 24.68 -24.93 -17.79
CA ASN A 517 24.98 -24.49 -19.16
C ASN A 517 24.26 -25.39 -20.17
N THR A 518 23.24 -24.87 -20.84
CA THR A 518 22.47 -25.58 -21.86
C THR A 518 23.08 -25.32 -23.23
N VAL A 519 23.83 -26.29 -23.76
CA VAL A 519 24.66 -26.10 -24.98
C VAL A 519 23.86 -26.25 -26.29
N ALA A 520 22.75 -27.00 -26.28
CA ALA A 520 21.97 -27.27 -27.48
C ALA A 520 20.45 -27.24 -27.21
N VAL A 521 19.70 -26.60 -28.11
CA VAL A 521 18.23 -26.53 -28.08
C VAL A 521 17.67 -27.32 -29.27
N MET A 522 16.94 -28.40 -28.98
CA MET A 522 16.28 -29.22 -30.00
C MET A 522 14.87 -28.68 -30.29
N THR A 523 14.57 -28.46 -31.57
CA THR A 523 13.23 -28.02 -32.03
C THR A 523 12.52 -29.16 -32.77
N GLU A 524 11.19 -29.11 -32.85
CA GLU A 524 10.39 -30.17 -33.47
C GLU A 524 10.61 -30.20 -34.99
N GLY A 525 11.40 -31.18 -35.47
CA GLY A 525 11.74 -31.40 -36.88
C GLY A 525 13.23 -31.18 -37.22
N ASP A 526 14.08 -32.14 -36.82
CA ASP A 526 15.50 -32.36 -37.21
C ASP A 526 16.47 -31.15 -37.20
N ARG A 527 16.08 -30.05 -36.54
CA ARG A 527 16.87 -28.82 -36.41
C ARG A 527 17.25 -28.59 -34.96
N ALA A 528 18.54 -28.51 -34.71
CA ALA A 528 19.10 -28.15 -33.41
C ALA A 528 19.87 -26.82 -33.53
N LEU A 529 19.66 -25.94 -32.55
CA LEU A 529 20.50 -24.75 -32.37
C LEU A 529 21.64 -25.12 -31.42
N ASP A 530 22.87 -24.76 -31.80
CA ASP A 530 24.10 -25.04 -31.04
C ASP A 530 24.89 -23.74 -30.86
N GLU A 531 25.49 -23.55 -29.69
CA GLU A 531 26.36 -22.39 -29.40
C GLU A 531 27.81 -22.69 -29.77
N GLY A 532 28.25 -22.16 -30.91
CA GLY A 532 29.61 -22.33 -31.39
C GLY A 532 30.64 -21.61 -30.50
N TRP A 533 31.54 -22.40 -29.88
CA TRP A 533 32.66 -22.01 -28.98
C TRP A 533 33.71 -21.00 -29.54
N ARG A 534 33.40 -20.26 -30.61
CA ARG A 534 34.24 -19.16 -31.13
C ARG A 534 33.55 -17.80 -31.23
N ASN A 535 32.22 -17.72 -31.23
CA ASN A 535 31.52 -16.50 -31.68
C ASN A 535 30.32 -16.03 -30.82
N GLU A 536 29.96 -16.71 -29.72
CA GLU A 536 28.84 -16.32 -28.83
C GLU A 536 27.52 -16.04 -29.60
N LYS A 537 27.20 -16.93 -30.55
CA LYS A 537 25.99 -16.87 -31.38
C LYS A 537 25.45 -18.28 -31.59
N MET A 538 24.14 -18.45 -31.42
CA MET A 538 23.43 -19.66 -31.84
C MET A 538 23.49 -19.80 -33.36
N GLU A 539 23.98 -20.95 -33.83
CA GLU A 539 24.00 -21.34 -35.24
C GLU A 539 23.03 -22.50 -35.50
N THR A 540 22.48 -22.58 -36.72
CA THR A 540 21.57 -23.67 -37.09
C THR A 540 22.35 -24.89 -37.54
N SER A 541 22.28 -25.96 -36.74
CA SER A 541 22.83 -27.27 -37.09
C SER A 541 21.74 -28.19 -37.64
N LYS A 542 22.14 -29.10 -38.53
CA LYS A 542 21.32 -30.25 -38.91
C LYS A 542 21.71 -31.42 -38.02
N ALA A 543 20.72 -32.06 -37.39
CA ALA A 543 20.93 -33.38 -36.83
C ALA A 543 21.27 -34.37 -37.96
N TRP A 544 22.18 -35.31 -37.69
CA TRP A 544 22.61 -36.38 -38.60
C TRP A 544 21.93 -37.70 -38.23
#